data_AF-A0A1H8F646-F1
#
_entry.id   AF-A0A1H8F646-F1
#
_cell.length_a   1.000
_cell.length_b   1.000
_cell.length_c   1.000
_cell.angle_alpha   90.00
_cell.angle_beta   90.00
_cell.angle_gamma   90.00
#
_symmetry.space_group_name_H-M   'P 1'
#
loop_
_entity.id
_entity.type
_entity.pdbx_description
1 polymer ?
#
loop_
_entity_poly.entity_id
_entity_poly.type
_entity_poly.pdbx_seq_one_letter_code
_entity_poly.pdbx_strand_id
1 'polypeptide(L)'
;MPKDLFAPSPLSQFVVANCSALTSAASLLGGPEAEQRVKALVDELTLAPAVSRRLNRALDALEDLLSLRHVDDLDRVEAARFAMIDPEHPAVEEVCLLLEGLRAARVAEDSKR
;
A
#
# COMPACT_ATOMS: atom_id res chain seq x y z
N MET A 1 -14.39 -11.78 30.25
CA MET A 1 -13.92 -10.59 29.52
C MET A 1 -13.17 -11.09 28.29
N PRO A 2 -13.74 -11.02 27.07
CA PRO A 2 -13.03 -11.48 25.89
C PRO A 2 -11.93 -10.47 25.55
N LYS A 3 -10.69 -10.94 25.40
CA LYS A 3 -9.48 -10.12 25.20
C LYS A 3 -9.21 -9.77 23.73
N ASP A 4 -10.13 -10.10 22.81
CA ASP A 4 -9.86 -10.08 21.38
C ASP A 4 -10.41 -8.86 20.62
N LEU A 5 -11.06 -7.91 21.30
CA LEU A 5 -11.73 -6.77 20.64
C LEU A 5 -10.80 -5.64 20.19
N PHE A 6 -9.50 -5.70 20.50
CA PHE A 6 -8.57 -4.57 20.30
C PHE A 6 -7.24 -4.95 19.63
N ALA A 7 -7.05 -6.21 19.21
CA ALA A 7 -5.85 -6.54 18.43
C ALA A 7 -5.97 -5.85 17.06
N PRO A 8 -5.05 -4.92 16.71
CA PRO A 8 -5.15 -4.26 15.43
C PRO A 8 -5.05 -5.29 14.31
N SER A 9 -5.81 -5.09 13.26
CA SER A 9 -5.84 -5.99 12.10
C SER A 9 -4.42 -6.18 11.55
N PRO A 10 -3.96 -7.39 11.18
CA PRO A 10 -2.64 -7.60 10.59
C PRO A 10 -2.35 -6.61 9.46
N LEU A 11 -3.38 -6.29 8.68
CA LEU A 11 -3.32 -5.30 7.62
C LEU A 11 -3.06 -3.89 8.13
N SER A 12 -3.82 -3.42 9.12
CA SER A 12 -3.62 -2.11 9.75
C SER A 12 -2.23 -2.03 10.39
N GLN A 13 -1.77 -3.09 11.05
CA GLN A 13 -0.43 -3.14 11.65
C GLN A 13 0.65 -2.96 10.59
N PHE A 14 0.57 -3.71 9.49
CA PHE A 14 1.53 -3.60 8.40
C PHE A 14 1.56 -2.20 7.79
N VAL A 15 0.39 -1.64 7.48
CA VAL A 15 0.29 -0.31 6.85
C VAL A 15 0.82 0.80 7.76
N VAL A 16 0.50 0.75 9.05
CA VAL A 16 0.99 1.74 10.02
C VAL A 16 2.50 1.60 10.24
N ALA A 17 3.01 0.37 10.35
CA ALA A 17 4.45 0.13 10.54
C ALA A 17 5.30 0.58 9.34
N ASN A 18 4.74 0.55 8.13
CA ASN A 18 5.43 0.89 6.89
C ASN A 18 4.94 2.21 6.28
N CYS A 19 4.26 3.07 7.03
CA CYS A 19 3.55 4.23 6.47
C CYS A 19 4.48 5.18 5.70
N SER A 20 5.70 5.42 6.20
CA SER A 20 6.69 6.26 5.53
C SER A 20 7.17 5.63 4.23
N ALA A 21 7.50 4.34 4.25
CA ALA A 21 7.98 3.62 3.09
C ALA A 21 6.90 3.50 2.00
N LEU A 22 5.66 3.19 2.38
CA LEU A 22 4.51 3.17 1.47
C LEU A 22 4.24 4.54 0.84
N THR A 23 4.35 5.61 1.63
CA THR A 23 4.18 6.98 1.15
C THR A 23 5.27 7.37 0.15
N SER A 24 6.53 7.06 0.47
CA SER A 24 7.68 7.30 -0.42
C SER A 24 7.57 6.50 -1.72
N ALA A 25 7.23 5.21 -1.65
CA ALA A 25 7.01 4.36 -2.81
C ALA A 25 5.87 4.90 -3.69
N ALA A 26 4.76 5.34 -3.09
CA ALA A 26 3.65 5.92 -3.82
C ALA A 26 4.04 7.24 -4.51
N SER A 27 4.81 8.09 -3.84
CA SER A 27 5.34 9.32 -4.44
C SER A 27 6.29 9.02 -5.62
N LEU A 28 7.16 8.02 -5.46
CA LEU A 28 8.10 7.58 -6.50
C LEU A 28 7.38 7.03 -7.74
N LEU A 29 6.35 6.19 -7.55
CA LEU A 29 5.68 5.48 -8.64
C LEU A 29 4.51 6.27 -9.24
N GLY A 30 3.66 6.84 -8.40
CA GLY A 30 2.40 7.50 -8.78
C GLY A 30 2.35 8.99 -8.48
N GLY A 31 3.37 9.53 -7.79
CA GLY A 31 3.51 10.97 -7.56
C GLY A 31 2.77 11.53 -6.37
N PRO A 32 2.69 12.88 -6.28
CA PRO A 32 2.04 13.56 -5.17
C PRO A 32 0.58 13.13 -4.97
N GLU A 33 -0.16 12.83 -6.04
CA GLU A 33 -1.53 12.34 -5.91
C GLU A 33 -1.58 10.93 -5.28
N ALA A 34 -0.71 10.02 -5.71
CA ALA A 34 -0.66 8.68 -5.14
C ALA A 34 -0.17 8.72 -3.69
N GLU A 35 0.82 9.56 -3.40
CA GLU A 35 1.29 9.83 -2.04
C GLU A 35 0.15 10.29 -1.13
N GLN A 36 -0.65 11.25 -1.58
CA GLN A 36 -1.79 11.77 -0.81
C GLN A 36 -2.86 10.68 -0.59
N ARG A 37 -3.12 9.82 -1.58
CA ARG A 37 -4.04 8.69 -1.45
C ARG A 37 -3.56 7.69 -0.40
N VAL A 38 -2.25 7.41 -0.34
CA VAL A 38 -1.67 6.51 0.67
C VAL A 38 -1.73 7.13 2.06
N LYS A 39 -1.43 8.42 2.21
CA LYS A 39 -1.59 9.13 3.49
C LYS A 39 -3.03 9.04 4.02
N ALA A 40 -4.01 9.33 3.15
CA ALA A 40 -5.42 9.20 3.50
C ALA A 40 -5.80 7.76 3.88
N LEU A 41 -5.26 6.76 3.18
CA LEU A 41 -5.46 5.34 3.51
C LEU A 41 -4.90 4.99 4.91
N VAL A 42 -3.70 5.45 5.24
CA VAL A 42 -3.07 5.25 6.57
C VAL A 42 -3.92 5.88 7.67
N ASP A 43 -4.36 7.13 7.48
CA ASP A 43 -5.18 7.85 8.45
C ASP A 43 -6.49 7.10 8.71
N GLU A 44 -7.16 6.65 7.65
CA GLU A 44 -8.42 5.92 7.79
C GLU A 44 -8.27 4.54 8.42
N LEU A 45 -7.19 3.80 8.11
CA LEU A 45 -6.90 2.51 8.74
C LEU A 45 -6.57 2.62 10.23
N THR A 46 -6.06 3.78 10.65
CA THR A 46 -5.77 4.08 12.06
C THR A 46 -7.05 4.41 12.84
N LEU A 47 -8.06 4.97 12.17
CA LEU A 47 -9.31 5.41 12.78
C LEU A 47 -10.44 4.36 12.67
N ALA A 48 -10.36 3.44 11.70
CA ALA A 48 -11.44 2.50 11.42
C ALA A 48 -11.33 1.21 12.26
N PRO A 49 -12.41 0.77 12.95
CA PRO A 49 -12.42 -0.50 13.67
C PRO A 49 -12.48 -1.73 12.74
N ALA A 50 -12.80 -1.54 11.46
CA ALA A 50 -12.87 -2.61 10.46
C ALA A 50 -12.60 -2.08 9.05
N VAL A 51 -12.02 -2.92 8.20
CA VAL A 51 -11.74 -2.60 6.79
C VAL A 51 -13.04 -2.54 5.98
N SER A 52 -13.43 -1.33 5.60
CA SER A 52 -14.61 -1.09 4.75
C SER A 52 -14.35 -1.46 3.29
N ARG A 53 -15.40 -1.59 2.47
CA ARG A 53 -15.24 -1.80 1.02
C ARG A 53 -14.43 -0.69 0.35
N ARG A 54 -14.55 0.55 0.84
CA ARG A 54 -13.81 1.70 0.33
C ARG A 54 -12.32 1.58 0.66
N LEU A 55 -11.99 1.15 1.87
CA LEU A 55 -10.62 0.86 2.28
C LEU A 55 -10.01 -0.27 1.47
N ASN A 56 -10.77 -1.35 1.22
CA ASN A 56 -10.30 -2.43 0.34
C ASN A 56 -9.97 -1.93 -1.06
N ARG A 57 -10.80 -1.08 -1.67
CA ARG A 57 -10.49 -0.49 -2.98
C ARG A 57 -9.23 0.38 -2.97
N ALA A 58 -9.00 1.12 -1.89
CA ALA A 58 -7.78 1.91 -1.73
C ALA A 58 -6.54 1.03 -1.55
N LEU A 59 -6.68 -0.10 -0.84
CA LEU A 59 -5.62 -1.12 -0.71
C LEU A 59 -5.35 -1.83 -2.03
N ASP A 60 -6.38 -2.15 -2.81
CA ASP A 60 -6.23 -2.72 -4.15
C ASP A 60 -5.49 -1.75 -5.07
N ALA A 61 -5.82 -0.44 -5.02
CA ALA A 61 -5.11 0.58 -5.77
C ALA A 61 -3.65 0.74 -5.35
N LEU A 62 -3.34 0.59 -4.06
CA LEU A 62 -1.96 0.58 -3.56
C LEU A 62 -1.20 -0.67 -4.04
N GLU A 63 -1.82 -1.85 -3.99
CA GLU A 63 -1.22 -3.09 -4.50
C GLU A 63 -0.97 -2.99 -6.02
N ASP A 64 -1.91 -2.43 -6.77
CA ASP A 64 -1.77 -2.20 -8.22
C ASP A 64 -0.61 -1.26 -8.54
N LEU A 65 -0.42 -0.21 -7.73
CA LEU A 65 0.70 0.72 -7.87
C LEU A 65 2.04 0.04 -7.57
N LEU A 66 2.16 -0.65 -6.43
CA LEU A 66 3.40 -1.34 -6.01
C LEU A 66 3.77 -2.50 -6.94
N SER A 67 2.77 -3.17 -7.52
CA SER A 67 2.97 -4.24 -8.51
C SER A 67 3.23 -3.74 -9.93
N LEU A 68 3.32 -2.42 -10.11
CA LEU A 68 3.56 -1.78 -11.40
C LEU A 68 2.52 -2.17 -12.45
N ARG A 69 1.27 -2.44 -12.05
CA ARG A 69 0.23 -3.00 -12.94
C ARG A 69 -0.03 -2.15 -14.19
N HIS A 70 0.23 -0.86 -14.11
CA HIS A 70 -0.19 0.12 -15.12
C HIS A 70 0.97 0.86 -15.79
N VAL A 71 2.20 0.36 -15.67
CA VAL A 71 3.38 1.02 -16.25
C VAL A 71 3.51 0.79 -17.76
N ASP A 72 2.72 -0.12 -18.32
CA ASP A 72 2.59 -0.39 -19.75
C ASP A 72 1.69 0.62 -20.47
N ASP A 73 0.82 1.30 -19.74
CA ASP A 73 -0.05 2.36 -20.25
C ASP A 73 0.71 3.70 -20.29
N LEU A 74 1.23 4.06 -21.46
CA LEU A 74 2.04 5.27 -21.66
C LEU A 74 1.27 6.58 -21.44
N ASP A 75 -0.06 6.56 -21.42
CA ASP A 75 -0.89 7.73 -21.12
C ASP A 75 -1.00 7.98 -19.60
N ARG A 76 -0.48 7.05 -18.79
CA ARG A 76 -0.52 7.14 -17.33
C ARG A 76 0.78 7.67 -16.73
N VAL A 77 0.61 8.36 -15.60
CA VAL A 77 1.74 8.96 -14.88
C VAL A 77 2.70 7.90 -14.34
N GLU A 78 2.17 6.71 -14.01
CA GLU A 78 2.95 5.58 -13.54
C GLU A 78 3.99 5.12 -14.57
N ALA A 79 3.65 5.09 -15.86
CA ALA A 79 4.58 4.70 -16.92
C ALA A 79 5.75 5.68 -17.05
N ALA A 80 5.46 6.98 -17.07
CA ALA A 80 6.47 8.03 -17.16
C ALA A 80 7.43 8.02 -15.96
N ARG A 81 6.90 7.82 -14.74
CA ARG A 81 7.73 7.74 -13.54
C ARG A 81 8.55 6.46 -13.46
N PHE A 82 7.95 5.32 -13.76
CA PHE A 82 8.66 4.05 -13.79
C PHE A 82 9.85 4.09 -14.76
N ALA A 83 9.67 4.67 -15.95
CA ALA A 83 10.74 4.82 -16.93
C ALA A 83 11.94 5.69 -16.44
N MET A 84 11.74 6.52 -15.41
CA MET A 84 12.80 7.34 -14.81
C MET A 84 13.52 6.63 -13.65
N ILE A 85 13.03 5.47 -13.20
CA ILE A 85 13.65 4.73 -12.10
C ILE A 85 14.83 3.94 -12.65
N ASP A 86 16.00 4.17 -12.06
CA ASP A 86 17.17 3.33 -12.30
C ASP A 86 16.89 1.91 -11.72
N PRO A 87 17.03 0.83 -12.50
CA PRO A 87 16.86 -0.53 -12.00
C PRO A 87 17.77 -0.90 -10.82
N GLU A 88 18.92 -0.24 -10.67
CA GLU A 88 19.84 -0.42 -9.53
C GLU A 88 19.49 0.47 -8.33
N HIS A 89 18.43 1.28 -8.44
CA HIS A 89 18.00 2.15 -7.37
C HIS A 89 17.51 1.32 -6.16
N PRO A 90 17.96 1.63 -4.93
CA PRO A 90 17.63 0.84 -3.73
C PRO A 90 16.12 0.80 -3.42
N ALA A 91 15.36 1.81 -3.87
CA ALA A 91 13.91 1.82 -3.72
C ALA A 91 13.20 0.67 -4.49
N VAL A 92 13.83 0.05 -5.50
CA VAL A 92 13.25 -1.10 -6.22
C VAL A 92 13.07 -2.27 -5.26
N GLU A 93 14.09 -2.59 -4.47
CA GLU A 93 14.04 -3.66 -3.47
C GLU A 93 13.00 -3.34 -2.38
N GLU A 94 12.97 -2.09 -1.91
CA GLU A 94 12.00 -1.64 -0.91
C GLU A 94 10.56 -1.78 -1.41
N VAL A 95 10.26 -1.40 -2.65
CA VAL A 95 8.94 -1.57 -3.27
C VAL A 95 8.54 -3.05 -3.33
N CYS A 96 9.46 -3.94 -3.70
CA CYS A 96 9.20 -5.38 -3.72
C CYS A 96 8.84 -5.91 -2.32
N LEU A 97 9.63 -5.53 -1.29
CA LEU A 97 9.36 -5.92 0.11
C LEU A 97 8.01 -5.39 0.61
N LEU A 98 7.66 -4.15 0.25
CA LEU A 98 6.37 -3.55 0.60
C LEU A 98 5.19 -4.29 -0.07
N LEU A 99 5.34 -4.67 -1.34
CA LEU A 99 4.31 -5.43 -2.06
C LEU A 99 4.09 -6.81 -1.44
N GLU A 100 5.17 -7.54 -1.15
CA GLU A 100 5.12 -8.85 -0.52
C GLU A 100 4.50 -8.77 0.88
N GLY A 101 4.94 -7.81 1.69
CA GLY A 101 4.41 -7.58 3.02
C GLY A 101 2.92 -7.21 3.00
N LEU A 102 2.47 -6.38 2.04
CA LEU A 102 1.07 -6.03 1.87
C LEU A 102 0.21 -7.25 1.54
N ARG A 103 0.66 -8.08 0.60
CA ARG A 103 -0.04 -9.32 0.21
C ARG A 103 -0.12 -10.30 1.37
N ALA A 104 0.98 -10.50 2.10
CA ALA A 104 1.00 -11.36 3.27
C ALA A 104 0.02 -10.86 4.36
N ALA A 105 -0.02 -9.55 4.60
CA ALA A 105 -0.94 -8.95 5.56
C ALA A 105 -2.42 -9.11 5.14
N ARG A 106 -2.73 -8.99 3.84
CA ARG A 106 -4.09 -9.23 3.31
C ARG A 106 -4.51 -10.69 3.47
N VAL A 107 -3.63 -11.66 3.18
CA VAL A 107 -3.92 -13.09 3.39
C VAL A 107 -4.15 -13.41 4.87
N ALA A 108 -3.36 -12.82 5.77
CA ALA A 108 -3.54 -12.98 7.20
C ALA A 108 -4.84 -12.35 7.72
N GLU A 109 -5.31 -11.27 7.09
CA GLU A 109 -6.59 -10.62 7.38
C GLU A 109 -7.78 -11.51 7.01
N ASP A 110 -7.75 -12.10 5.81
CA ASP A 110 -8.81 -12.99 5.34
C ASP A 110 -8.91 -14.28 6.16
N SER A 111 -7.78 -14.77 6.69
CA SER A 111 -7.75 -15.96 7.56
C SER A 111 -8.38 -15.74 8.95
N LYS A 112 -8.65 -14.48 9.34
CA LYS A 112 -9.36 -14.14 10.59
C LYS A 112 -10.88 -14.05 10.43
N ARG A 113 -11.39 -14.01 9.20
CA ARG A 113 -12.82 -13.88 8.88
C ARG A 113 -13.51 -15.23 8.83
#